data_AF-A0A1A8E977-F1
#
_entry.id   AF-A0A1A8E977-F1
#
_cell.length_a   1.000
_cell.length_b   1.000
_cell.length_c   1.000
_cell.angle_alpha   90.00
_cell.angle_beta   90.00
_cell.angle_gamma   90.00
#
_symmetry.space_group_name_H-M   'P 1'
#
loop_
_entity.id
_entity.type
_entity.pdbx_description
1 polymer ?
#
loop_
_entity_poly.entity_id
_entity_poly.type
_entity_poly.pdbx_seq_one_letter_code
_entity_poly.pdbx_strand_id
1 'polypeptide(L)' 'VSKLADADLMKVVDCMEHAISATCPRKRYSPGWDAKLFWLPLSYMPSCVTDYILLKEAIPIARK' A
#
# COMPACT_ATOMS: atom_id res chain seq x y z
N VAL A 1 5.74 4.35 -12.26
CA VAL A 1 4.42 3.69 -12.10
C VAL A 1 4.55 2.17 -12.06
N SER A 2 5.26 1.53 -12.99
CA SER A 2 5.42 0.06 -13.07
C SER A 2 6.07 -0.63 -11.85
N LYS A 3 6.77 0.10 -10.97
CA LYS A 3 7.44 -0.48 -9.79
C LYS A 3 6.56 -0.62 -8.55
N LEU A 4 5.42 0.06 -8.51
CA LEU A 4 4.48 0.08 -7.37
C LEU A 4 3.20 -0.72 -7.64
N ALA A 5 3.01 -1.18 -8.87
CA ALA A 5 1.86 -1.99 -9.25
C ALA A 5 2.20 -3.46 -9.09
N ASP A 6 1.44 -4.16 -8.26
CA ASP A 6 1.47 -5.61 -8.16
C ASP A 6 0.90 -6.23 -9.44
N ALA A 7 1.54 -7.28 -9.96
CA ALA A 7 1.08 -7.98 -11.17
C ALA A 7 -0.18 -8.83 -10.93
N ASP A 8 -0.45 -9.17 -9.67
CA ASP A 8 -1.58 -10.01 -9.27
C ASP A 8 -2.69 -9.17 -8.63
N LEU A 9 -3.79 -9.03 -9.37
CA LEU A 9 -5.00 -8.32 -8.93
C LEU A 9 -5.86 -9.15 -7.97
N MET A 10 -5.66 -10.48 -7.90
CA MET A 10 -6.50 -11.37 -7.08
C MET A 10 -6.31 -11.14 -5.58
N LYS A 11 -5.15 -10.60 -5.17
CA LYS A 11 -4.89 -10.17 -3.79
C LYS A 11 -5.98 -9.27 -3.21
N VAL A 12 -6.63 -8.43 -4.04
CA VAL A 12 -7.73 -7.55 -3.60
C VAL A 12 -9.03 -8.33 -3.48
N VAL A 13 -9.31 -9.21 -4.44
CA VAL A 13 -10.53 -10.03 -4.49
C VAL A 13 -10.57 -10.97 -3.29
N ASP A 14 -9.47 -11.68 -3.01
CA ASP A 14 -9.36 -12.58 -1.85
C ASP A 14 -9.59 -11.83 -0.53
N CYS A 15 -9.09 -10.60 -0.43
CA CYS A 15 -9.24 -9.79 0.76
C CYS A 15 -10.70 -9.31 0.95
N MET A 16 -11.40 -9.03 -0.15
CA MET A 16 -12.84 -8.74 -0.13
C MET A 16 -13.68 -9.97 0.19
N GLU A 17 -13.37 -11.13 -0.40
CA GLU A 17 -14.04 -12.40 -0.10
C GLU A 17 -13.92 -12.74 1.39
N HIS A 18 -12.72 -12.61 1.95
CA HIS A 18 -12.49 -12.78 3.38
C HIS A 18 -13.29 -11.78 4.21
N ALA A 19 -13.38 -10.52 3.79
CA ALA A 19 -14.12 -9.50 4.52
C ALA A 19 -15.62 -9.80 4.61
N ILE A 20 -16.22 -10.35 3.54
CA ILE A 20 -17.65 -10.66 3.44
C ILE A 20 -17.99 -11.97 4.16
N SER A 21 -17.07 -12.96 4.12
CA SER A 21 -17.26 -14.27 4.76
C SER A 21 -16.90 -14.32 6.25
N ALA A 22 -16.19 -13.31 6.77
CA ALA A 22 -15.76 -13.29 8.17
C ALA A 22 -16.94 -13.17 9.15
N THR A 23 -16.97 -14.04 10.15
CA THR A 23 -17.98 -14.03 11.24
C THR A 23 -17.86 -12.82 12.17
N CYS A 24 -16.70 -12.16 12.20
CA CYS A 24 -16.42 -10.94 12.98
C CYS A 24 -15.63 -9.95 12.11
N PRO A 25 -16.31 -9.15 11.26
CA PRO A 25 -15.65 -8.32 10.28
C PRO A 25 -14.83 -7.20 10.92
N ARG A 26 -13.66 -6.92 10.33
CA ARG A 26 -12.80 -5.79 10.74
C ARG A 26 -13.07 -4.55 9.90
N LYS A 27 -12.87 -3.37 10.51
CA LYS A 27 -13.02 -2.07 9.82
C LYS A 27 -11.96 -1.80 8.74
N ARG A 28 -10.83 -2.51 8.76
CA ARG A 28 -9.74 -2.37 7.79
C ARG A 28 -9.19 -3.73 7.42
N TYR A 29 -9.13 -3.99 6.11
CA TYR A 29 -8.48 -5.13 5.50
C TYR A 29 -7.42 -4.59 4.53
N SER A 30 -6.22 -5.17 4.56
CA SER A 30 -5.08 -4.75 3.75
C SER A 30 -4.75 -5.87 2.77
N PRO A 31 -4.95 -5.68 1.46
CA PRO A 31 -4.69 -6.71 0.47
C PRO A 31 -3.19 -6.88 0.25
N GLY A 32 -2.69 -8.10 0.46
CA GLY A 32 -1.29 -8.45 0.25
C GLY A 32 -0.31 -8.02 1.35
N TRP A 33 0.93 -8.50 1.22
CA TRP A 33 2.00 -8.24 2.18
C TRP A 33 2.59 -6.83 2.06
N ASP A 34 2.67 -6.28 0.86
CA ASP A 34 3.16 -4.93 0.61
C ASP A 34 2.34 -3.88 1.38
N ALA A 35 1.01 -3.99 1.32
CA ALA A 35 0.10 -3.13 2.08
C ALA A 35 0.35 -3.19 3.59
N LYS A 36 0.69 -4.36 4.13
CA LYS A 36 0.81 -4.57 5.58
C LYS A 36 2.18 -4.23 6.14
N LEU A 37 3.26 -4.50 5.40
CA LEU A 37 4.63 -4.26 5.84
C LEU A 37 5.19 -2.93 5.41
N PHE A 38 4.79 -2.42 4.25
CA PHE A 38 5.35 -1.18 3.71
C PHE A 38 4.39 -0.01 3.90
N TRP A 39 3.19 -0.11 3.33
CA TRP A 39 2.23 1.00 3.33
C TRP A 39 1.64 1.30 4.70
N LEU A 40 1.36 0.28 5.50
CA LEU A 40 0.76 0.48 6.81
C LEU A 40 1.74 1.21 7.76
N PRO A 41 3.00 0.80 7.93
CA PRO A 41 3.96 1.58 8.71
C PRO A 41 4.21 2.98 8.13
N LEU A 42 4.33 3.10 6.81
CA LEU A 42 4.56 4.38 6.14
C LEU A 42 3.41 5.37 6.44
N SER A 43 2.16 4.90 6.50
CA SER A 43 1.00 5.73 6.83
C SER A 43 1.01 6.31 8.25
N TYR A 44 1.76 5.70 9.17
CA TYR A 44 1.90 6.16 10.55
C TYR A 44 3.17 6.99 10.79
N MET A 45 4.05 7.11 9.78
CA MET A 45 5.28 7.88 9.90
C MET A 45 5.04 9.39 9.71
N PRO A 46 5.94 10.26 10.23
CA PRO A 46 5.86 11.70 10.01
C PRO A 46 5.95 12.05 8.51
N SER A 47 5.19 13.07 8.08
CA SER A 47 5.12 13.50 6.68
C SER A 47 6.49 13.81 6.07
N CYS A 48 7.41 14.40 6.83
CA CYS A 48 8.76 14.70 6.33
C CYS A 48 9.54 13.46 5.88
N VAL A 49 9.30 12.31 6.53
CA VAL A 49 9.97 11.05 6.20
C VAL A 49 9.29 10.38 5.02
N THR A 50 7.95 10.37 4.99
CA THR A 50 7.19 9.82 3.86
C THR A 50 7.49 10.58 2.58
N ASP A 51 7.54 11.91 2.64
CA ASP A 51 7.84 12.78 1.50
C ASP A 51 9.26 12.54 1.00
N TYR A 52 10.24 12.38 1.89
CA TYR A 52 11.61 12.06 1.48
C TYR A 52 11.72 10.72 0.74
N ILE A 53 11.03 9.68 1.22
CA ILE A 53 11.03 8.35 0.60
C ILE A 53 10.33 8.41 -0.77
N LEU A 54 9.16 9.04 -0.84
CA LEU A 54 8.40 9.17 -2.08
C LEU A 54 9.12 10.05 -3.11
N LEU A 55 9.75 11.16 -2.71
CA LEU A 55 10.53 12.01 -3.60
C LEU A 55 11.79 11.31 -4.14
N LYS A 56 12.42 10.45 -3.33
CA LYS A 56 13.55 9.64 -3.77
C LYS A 56 13.18 8.57 -4.79
N GLU A 57 12.03 7.92 -4.61
CA GLU A 57 11.57 6.82 -5.46
C GLU A 57 10.81 7.28 -6.71
N ALA A 58 10.05 8.38 -6.62
CA ALA A 58 9.03 8.69 -7.62
C ALA A 58 9.47 9.66 -8.74
N ILE A 59 10.55 10.44 -8.59
CA ILE A 59 10.79 11.55 -9.52
C ILE A 59 12.29 11.72 -9.82
N PRO A 60 12.78 11.48 -11.06
CA PRO A 60 13.91 12.23 -11.56
C PRO A 60 13.42 13.66 -11.70
N ILE A 61 13.78 14.51 -10.74
CA ILE A 61 13.42 15.92 -10.71
C ILE A 61 13.92 16.49 -12.04
N ALA A 62 13.00 16.79 -12.95
CA ALA A 62 13.30 17.61 -14.11
C ALA A 62 13.73 18.97 -13.56
N ARG A 63 15.04 19.10 -13.31
CA ARG A 63 15.65 20.39 -13.04
C ARG A 63 15.59 21.17 -14.36
N LYS A 64 14.59 22.04 -14.47
CA LYS A 64 14.67 23.34 -15.14
C LYS A 64 13.47 24.19 -14.73
#